data_AF-A3Z110-F1
#
_entry.id   AF-A3Z110-F1
#
_cell.length_a   1.000
_cell.length_b   1.000
_cell.length_c   1.000
_cell.angle_alpha   90.00
_cell.angle_beta   90.00
_cell.angle_gamma   90.00
#
_symmetry.space_group_name_H-M   'P 1'
#
loop_
_entity.id
_entity.type
_entity.pdbx_description
1 polymer ?
#
loop_
_entity_poly.entity_id
_entity_poly.type
_entity_poly.pdbx_seq_one_letter_code
_entity_poly.pdbx_strand_id
1 'polypeptide(L)'
;MSMPMVSAVREHPRPSAVESPRPAVLTPLAVQLVLSLTVVLVGNTAGAERMLRQRRYRRPACNARAQQLEINLHAPVLHLPRAQGQQPPRCRPRRERPVRPHAAADALALQHRDLAEKIAGNFARRTVHPREDLLQLAMIGLIKAARRYDPSRGPFRPYGRTYANGEITHFLRDNGFLLKVPPTWREIHARGQRLLTSGIGVGEMLERIGISREQWIEIVDACSVRVVAFPID
;
A
#
# COMPACT_ATOMS: atom_id res chain seq x y z
N MET A 1 -29.69 57.48 -48.13
CA MET A 1 -28.44 57.06 -48.81
C MET A 1 -27.99 55.80 -48.11
N SER A 2 -28.31 54.63 -48.67
CA SER A 2 -27.38 53.83 -49.52
C SER A 2 -26.32 53.16 -48.65
N MET A 3 -26.15 51.84 -48.54
CA MET A 3 -26.61 50.64 -49.24
C MET A 3 -26.52 49.43 -48.27
N PRO A 4 -27.16 48.28 -48.58
CA PRO A 4 -27.04 47.02 -47.86
C PRO A 4 -26.04 46.04 -48.53
N MET A 5 -25.49 45.09 -47.75
CA MET A 5 -24.88 43.82 -48.20
C MET A 5 -24.91 42.88 -46.98
N VAL A 6 -25.72 41.81 -46.87
CA VAL A 6 -25.85 40.56 -47.65
C VAL A 6 -24.61 39.65 -47.57
N SER A 7 -24.84 38.51 -46.90
CA SER A 7 -24.22 37.18 -47.02
C SER A 7 -22.74 36.98 -46.73
N ALA A 8 -22.43 36.08 -45.79
CA ALA A 8 -22.27 34.66 -46.12
C ALA A 8 -22.00 33.82 -44.86
N VAL A 9 -23.04 33.11 -44.40
CA VAL A 9 -22.91 31.91 -43.57
C VAL A 9 -22.15 30.86 -44.39
N ARG A 10 -20.98 30.44 -43.93
CA ARG A 10 -20.31 29.24 -44.45
C ARG A 10 -20.64 28.06 -43.55
N GLU A 11 -21.76 27.42 -43.84
CA GLU A 11 -22.07 26.07 -43.38
C GLU A 11 -21.48 25.04 -44.36
N HIS A 12 -20.73 24.08 -43.78
CA HIS A 12 -20.59 22.66 -44.18
C HIS A 12 -19.76 22.32 -45.44
N PRO A 13 -19.05 21.15 -45.45
CA PRO A 13 -19.61 19.83 -45.14
C PRO A 13 -18.84 18.98 -44.12
N ARG A 14 -19.64 18.24 -43.32
CA ARG A 14 -19.24 16.99 -42.67
C ARG A 14 -19.05 15.92 -43.76
N PRO A 15 -17.98 15.10 -43.73
CA PRO A 15 -18.01 13.85 -44.48
C PRO A 15 -18.92 12.86 -43.75
N SER A 16 -19.96 12.48 -44.48
CA SER A 16 -20.94 11.45 -44.19
C SER A 16 -20.32 10.06 -44.07
N ALA A 17 -21.00 9.25 -43.27
CA ALA A 17 -20.90 7.81 -43.13
C ALA A 17 -20.54 7.08 -44.44
N VAL A 18 -19.52 6.21 -44.36
CA VAL A 18 -19.39 5.07 -45.28
C VAL A 18 -19.77 3.83 -44.50
N GLU A 19 -20.78 3.17 -45.04
CA GLU A 19 -21.48 2.03 -44.53
C GLU A 19 -20.66 0.75 -44.68
N SER A 20 -20.78 -0.11 -43.68
CA SER A 20 -20.17 -1.44 -43.61
C SER A 20 -20.92 -2.43 -44.50
N PRO A 21 -20.28 -3.55 -44.91
CA PRO A 21 -21.01 -4.81 -44.99
C PRO A 21 -20.31 -5.89 -44.15
N ARG A 22 -20.99 -6.27 -43.05
CA ARG A 22 -21.04 -7.65 -42.51
C ARG A 22 -21.85 -8.51 -43.53
N PRO A 23 -21.76 -9.86 -43.59
CA PRO A 23 -21.81 -10.72 -42.40
C PRO A 23 -21.16 -12.12 -42.48
N ALA A 24 -20.81 -12.65 -41.31
CA ALA A 24 -20.96 -14.08 -40.97
C ALA A 24 -20.98 -14.13 -39.43
N VAL A 25 -22.16 -13.98 -38.82
CA VAL A 25 -23.00 -15.09 -38.33
C VAL A 25 -22.17 -16.10 -37.53
N LEU A 26 -22.26 -16.01 -36.21
CA LEU A 26 -22.31 -17.12 -35.26
C LEU A 26 -22.68 -16.57 -33.88
N THR A 27 -23.94 -16.77 -33.50
CA THR A 27 -24.45 -16.66 -32.12
C THR A 27 -25.14 -17.99 -31.80
N PRO A 28 -25.48 -18.29 -30.54
CA PRO A 28 -24.72 -18.18 -29.29
C PRO A 28 -24.83 -19.51 -28.50
N LEU A 29 -23.96 -19.77 -27.50
CA LEU A 29 -24.36 -20.67 -26.41
C LEU A 29 -23.52 -20.47 -25.14
N ALA A 30 -24.24 -20.07 -24.10
CA ALA A 30 -24.08 -20.38 -22.68
C ALA A 30 -22.70 -20.17 -22.02
N VAL A 31 -22.65 -19.09 -21.25
CA VAL A 31 -22.06 -18.99 -19.91
C VAL A 31 -22.16 -20.30 -19.13
N GLN A 32 -21.04 -20.84 -18.62
CA GLN A 32 -20.83 -21.04 -17.17
C GLN A 32 -19.38 -21.46 -16.85
N LEU A 33 -18.75 -20.66 -15.98
CA LEU A 33 -17.75 -20.99 -14.95
C LEU A 33 -16.93 -22.28 -15.11
N VAL A 34 -15.60 -22.16 -15.18
CA VAL A 34 -14.67 -22.64 -14.13
C VAL A 34 -13.37 -21.83 -14.20
N LEU A 35 -13.05 -21.12 -13.11
CA LEU A 35 -11.71 -20.57 -12.82
C LEU A 35 -10.65 -21.67 -12.95
N SER A 36 -9.66 -21.50 -13.83
CA SER A 36 -8.40 -22.27 -13.78
C SER A 36 -7.31 -21.57 -14.60
N LEU A 37 -6.66 -20.56 -14.02
CA LEU A 37 -5.34 -20.12 -14.47
C LEU A 37 -4.38 -20.20 -13.29
N THR A 38 -3.99 -21.45 -13.06
CA THR A 38 -2.63 -21.96 -12.87
C THR A 38 -1.58 -20.93 -12.46
N VAL A 39 -1.31 -20.87 -11.15
CA VAL A 39 -0.04 -20.33 -10.64
C VAL A 39 1.05 -21.33 -11.00
N VAL A 40 1.90 -21.00 -11.96
CA VAL A 40 3.16 -21.72 -12.19
C VAL A 40 4.16 -21.24 -11.14
N LEU A 41 4.27 -22.00 -10.05
CA LEU A 41 5.37 -21.86 -9.09
C LEU A 41 6.66 -22.36 -9.77
N VAL A 42 7.47 -21.44 -10.26
CA VAL A 42 8.87 -21.75 -10.60
C VAL A 42 9.65 -21.83 -9.29
N GLY A 43 9.61 -23.01 -8.66
CA GLY A 43 10.42 -23.36 -7.51
C GLY A 43 11.20 -24.63 -7.84
N ASN A 44 12.52 -24.56 -7.79
CA ASN A 44 13.37 -25.75 -7.91
C ASN A 44 12.96 -26.77 -6.82
N THR A 45 12.66 -28.00 -7.22
CA THR A 45 12.16 -29.09 -6.35
C THR A 45 13.09 -29.39 -5.16
N ALA A 46 14.36 -28.98 -5.26
CA ALA A 46 15.33 -29.04 -4.17
C ALA A 46 14.97 -28.16 -2.94
N GLY A 47 14.22 -27.08 -3.12
CA GLY A 47 13.80 -26.17 -2.04
C GLY A 47 12.56 -26.67 -1.27
N ALA A 48 11.59 -27.24 -2.00
CA ALA A 48 10.36 -27.78 -1.42
C ALA A 48 10.62 -29.04 -0.58
N GLU A 49 11.56 -29.90 -1.01
CA GLU A 49 11.96 -31.08 -0.24
C GLU A 49 12.66 -30.72 1.09
N ARG A 50 13.47 -29.64 1.12
CA ARG A 50 14.04 -29.12 2.37
C ARG A 50 12.98 -28.59 3.33
N MET A 51 11.92 -27.97 2.81
CA MET A 51 10.81 -27.44 3.63
C MET A 51 9.88 -28.56 4.15
N LEU A 52 9.66 -29.62 3.37
CA LEU A 52 8.76 -30.71 3.75
C LEU A 52 9.42 -31.77 4.64
N ARG A 53 10.75 -31.95 4.58
CA ARG A 53 11.48 -32.80 5.54
C ARG A 53 11.57 -32.20 6.96
N GLN A 54 11.22 -30.92 7.15
CA GLN A 54 11.14 -30.31 8.49
C GLN A 54 9.82 -30.55 9.23
N ARG A 55 8.82 -31.21 8.61
CA ARG A 55 7.54 -31.59 9.24
C ARG A 55 7.46 -33.07 9.66
N ARG A 56 8.59 -33.73 9.95
CA ARG A 56 8.60 -35.06 10.59
C ARG A 56 9.56 -35.20 11.77
N TYR A 57 9.69 -34.13 12.56
CA TYR A 57 10.15 -34.31 13.95
C TYR A 57 9.63 -33.20 14.86
N ARG A 58 8.30 -33.14 15.06
CA ARG A 58 7.81 -32.71 16.37
C ARG A 58 8.02 -33.89 17.32
N ARG A 59 9.18 -33.94 17.96
CA ARG A 59 9.33 -34.69 19.21
C ARG A 59 8.20 -34.23 20.14
N PRO A 60 7.42 -35.15 20.73
CA PRO A 60 6.48 -34.75 21.77
C PRO A 60 7.28 -34.09 22.90
N ALA A 61 6.83 -32.92 23.34
CA ALA A 61 7.21 -32.42 24.64
C ALA A 61 6.81 -33.50 25.66
N CYS A 62 7.74 -33.87 26.53
CA CYS A 62 7.54 -34.90 27.54
C CYS A 62 6.27 -34.61 28.36
N ASN A 63 5.18 -35.31 28.04
CA ASN A 63 4.03 -35.60 28.89
C ASN A 63 3.34 -36.92 28.47
N ALA A 64 4.05 -37.81 27.77
CA ALA A 64 3.54 -39.12 27.35
C ALA A 64 4.28 -40.25 28.09
N ARG A 65 4.08 -40.31 29.40
CA ARG A 65 4.24 -41.55 30.19
C ARG A 65 3.04 -41.80 31.11
N ALA A 66 1.93 -41.11 30.85
CA ALA A 66 0.64 -41.44 31.41
C ALA A 66 -0.15 -42.17 30.31
N GLN A 67 -0.56 -43.41 30.60
CA GLN A 67 -1.62 -44.13 29.92
C GLN A 67 -1.39 -44.53 28.45
N GLN A 68 -0.48 -45.47 28.19
CA GLN A 68 -0.74 -46.49 27.18
C GLN A 68 0.29 -47.61 27.26
N LEU A 69 -0.12 -48.72 27.86
CA LEU A 69 0.11 -50.10 27.41
C LEU A 69 -0.59 -51.02 28.44
N GLU A 70 -1.92 -50.93 28.49
CA GLU A 70 -2.68 -52.17 28.62
C GLU A 70 -2.78 -52.79 27.22
N ILE A 71 -2.90 -54.11 27.18
CA ILE A 71 -2.95 -55.01 26.00
C ILE A 71 -1.59 -55.62 25.62
N ASN A 72 -1.13 -56.61 26.41
CA ASN A 72 -1.30 -58.03 26.06
C ASN A 72 -0.85 -58.95 27.21
N LEU A 73 -1.60 -60.04 27.36
CA LEU A 73 -1.54 -61.09 28.38
C LEU A 73 -0.18 -61.84 28.46
N HIS A 74 0.17 -62.24 29.70
CA HIS A 74 1.04 -63.38 30.06
C HIS A 74 2.44 -63.46 29.43
N ALA A 75 3.35 -62.59 29.87
CA ALA A 75 4.78 -62.87 29.83
C ALA A 75 5.34 -62.79 31.26
N PRO A 76 6.07 -63.80 31.77
CA PRO A 76 6.76 -63.66 33.05
C PRO A 76 7.76 -62.53 32.90
N VAL A 77 7.55 -61.48 33.69
CA VAL A 77 8.43 -60.30 33.73
C VAL A 77 9.78 -60.77 34.26
N LEU A 78 10.71 -61.10 33.35
CA LEU A 78 12.12 -61.02 33.68
C LEU A 78 12.39 -59.55 33.97
N HIS A 79 12.43 -59.20 35.26
CA HIS A 79 12.94 -57.91 35.71
C HIS A 79 14.40 -57.82 35.27
N LEU A 80 14.64 -57.28 34.07
CA LEU A 80 15.95 -56.77 33.73
C LEU A 80 16.26 -55.68 34.77
N PRO A 81 17.37 -55.76 35.51
CA PRO A 81 17.70 -54.74 36.49
C PRO A 81 17.71 -53.39 35.78
N ARG A 82 16.86 -52.49 36.27
CA ARG A 82 16.75 -51.10 35.82
C ARG A 82 18.18 -50.55 35.86
N ALA A 83 18.76 -50.20 34.71
CA ALA A 83 20.06 -49.56 34.66
C ALA A 83 19.99 -48.24 35.45
N GLN A 84 20.38 -48.29 36.72
CA GLN A 84 20.46 -47.14 37.60
C GLN A 84 21.59 -46.28 37.06
N GLY A 85 21.27 -45.13 36.48
CA GLY A 85 22.27 -44.17 36.00
C GLY A 85 21.92 -43.39 34.75
N GLN A 86 20.85 -43.73 34.02
CA GLN A 86 20.45 -42.90 32.88
C GLN A 86 19.63 -41.70 33.36
N GLN A 87 20.31 -40.58 33.61
CA GLN A 87 19.66 -39.28 33.72
C GLN A 87 18.76 -39.08 32.47
N PRO A 88 17.50 -38.65 32.62
CA PRO A 88 16.67 -38.32 31.48
C PRO A 88 17.42 -37.30 30.61
N PRO A 89 17.32 -37.38 29.26
CA PRO A 89 18.01 -36.42 28.40
C PRO A 89 17.63 -35.02 28.85
N ARG A 90 18.64 -34.22 29.24
CA ARG A 90 18.43 -32.83 29.67
C ARG A 90 17.67 -32.10 28.57
N CYS A 91 16.38 -31.86 28.77
CA CYS A 91 15.59 -31.03 27.89
C CYS A 91 16.30 -29.67 27.81
N ARG A 92 16.87 -29.34 26.65
CA ARG A 92 17.40 -27.98 26.44
C ARG A 92 16.26 -27.02 26.78
N PRO A 93 16.49 -25.99 27.62
CA PRO A 93 15.45 -25.00 27.90
C PRO A 93 14.94 -24.49 26.56
N ARG A 94 13.61 -24.52 26.37
CA ARG A 94 12.96 -23.97 25.19
C ARG A 94 13.48 -22.54 25.09
N ARG A 95 14.26 -22.21 24.05
CA ARG A 95 14.74 -20.84 23.82
C ARG A 95 13.52 -19.94 23.88
N GLU A 96 13.39 -19.17 24.95
CA GLU A 96 12.33 -18.19 25.09
C GLU A 96 12.50 -17.22 23.94
N ARG A 97 11.43 -17.09 23.14
CA ARG A 97 11.45 -16.16 22.01
C ARG A 97 11.52 -14.76 22.64
N PRO A 98 12.47 -13.91 22.23
CA PRO A 98 12.61 -12.60 22.84
C PRO A 98 11.28 -11.85 22.80
N VAL A 99 10.86 -11.32 23.96
CA VAL A 99 9.62 -10.55 24.10
C VAL A 99 9.76 -9.33 23.19
N ARG A 100 8.86 -9.21 22.21
CA ARG A 100 8.83 -8.04 21.34
C ARG A 100 8.25 -6.86 22.13
N PRO A 101 9.02 -5.80 22.42
CA PRO A 101 8.58 -4.71 23.30
C PRO A 101 7.36 -3.95 22.77
N HIS A 102 7.03 -4.10 21.48
CA HIS A 102 5.92 -3.43 20.82
C HIS A 102 4.82 -4.38 20.33
N ALA A 103 4.80 -5.65 20.76
CA ALA A 103 3.80 -6.61 20.27
C ALA A 103 2.36 -6.14 20.48
N ALA A 104 2.05 -5.55 21.64
CA ALA A 104 0.72 -5.03 21.94
C ALA A 104 0.36 -3.82 21.07
N ALA A 105 1.31 -2.90 20.85
CA ALA A 105 1.12 -1.73 20.01
C ALA A 105 0.93 -2.12 18.53
N ASP A 106 1.74 -3.06 18.04
CA ASP A 106 1.63 -3.56 16.67
C ASP A 106 0.27 -4.26 16.46
N ALA A 107 -0.20 -5.05 17.44
CA ALA A 107 -1.52 -5.67 17.41
C ALA A 107 -2.65 -4.62 17.38
N LEU A 108 -2.56 -3.56 18.21
CA LEU A 108 -3.53 -2.47 18.23
C LEU A 108 -3.58 -1.73 16.88
N ALA A 109 -2.41 -1.44 16.28
CA ALA A 109 -2.35 -0.82 14.97
C ALA A 109 -3.00 -1.70 13.88
N LEU A 110 -2.75 -3.02 13.91
CA LEU A 110 -3.34 -3.98 12.98
C LEU A 110 -4.87 -4.11 13.14
N GLN A 111 -5.39 -4.05 14.37
CA GLN A 111 -6.84 -4.05 14.62
C GLN A 111 -7.56 -2.86 13.96
N HIS A 112 -6.85 -1.75 13.75
CA HIS A 112 -7.38 -0.54 13.13
C HIS A 112 -6.93 -0.34 11.69
N ARG A 113 -6.54 -1.42 10.99
CA ARG A 113 -6.20 -1.37 9.57
C ARG A 113 -7.32 -0.78 8.71
N ASP A 114 -8.59 -1.05 9.06
CA ASP A 114 -9.76 -0.51 8.35
C ASP A 114 -9.78 1.03 8.32
N LEU A 115 -9.31 1.67 9.40
CA LEU A 115 -9.18 3.12 9.48
C LEU A 115 -8.10 3.61 8.53
N ALA A 116 -6.95 2.93 8.46
CA ALA A 116 -5.87 3.26 7.53
C ALA A 116 -6.33 3.14 6.07
N GLU A 117 -7.07 2.08 5.73
CA GLU A 117 -7.62 1.88 4.38
C GLU A 117 -8.60 2.98 3.97
N LYS A 118 -9.47 3.41 4.89
CA LYS A 118 -10.39 4.54 4.66
C LYS A 118 -9.64 5.85 4.44
N ILE A 119 -8.64 6.13 5.28
CA ILE A 119 -7.82 7.34 5.17
C ILE A 119 -7.05 7.35 3.85
N ALA A 120 -6.33 6.27 3.55
CA ALA A 120 -5.56 6.12 2.31
C ALA A 120 -6.45 6.25 1.08
N GLY A 121 -7.63 5.61 1.08
CA GLY A 121 -8.61 5.75 -0.01
C GLY A 121 -9.09 7.19 -0.20
N ASN A 122 -9.26 7.96 0.86
CA ASN A 122 -9.64 9.39 0.76
C ASN A 122 -8.54 10.24 0.13
N PHE A 123 -7.27 9.99 0.48
CA PHE A 123 -6.14 10.68 -0.13
C PHE A 123 -5.93 10.25 -1.58
N ALA A 124 -6.02 8.95 -1.89
CA ALA A 124 -5.87 8.42 -3.24
C ALA A 124 -6.87 9.01 -4.24
N ARG A 125 -8.07 9.41 -3.79
CA ARG A 125 -9.05 10.12 -4.66
C ARG A 125 -8.68 11.57 -4.98
N ARG A 126 -7.74 12.16 -4.24
CA ARG A 126 -7.33 13.58 -4.35
C ARG A 126 -5.88 13.74 -4.80
N THR A 127 -5.11 12.66 -4.73
CA THR A 127 -3.68 12.63 -5.04
C THR A 127 -3.41 11.59 -6.09
N VAL A 128 -2.31 11.77 -6.80
CA VAL A 128 -1.84 10.89 -7.86
C VAL A 128 -1.11 9.62 -7.37
N HIS A 129 -0.77 9.57 -6.07
CA HIS A 129 -0.07 8.42 -5.50
C HIS A 129 -0.99 7.20 -5.37
N PRO A 130 -0.43 5.98 -5.57
CA PRO A 130 -1.21 4.76 -5.47
C PRO A 130 -1.72 4.56 -4.03
N ARG A 131 -2.89 3.93 -3.93
CA ARG A 131 -3.57 3.72 -2.65
C ARG A 131 -2.72 2.87 -1.70
N GLU A 132 -1.98 1.91 -2.24
CA GLU A 132 -1.16 0.96 -1.50
C GLU A 132 -0.02 1.67 -0.74
N ASP A 133 0.63 2.65 -1.37
CA ASP A 133 1.68 3.45 -0.73
C ASP A 133 1.10 4.34 0.38
N LEU A 134 -0.03 4.99 0.10
CA LEU A 134 -0.73 5.81 1.09
C LEU A 134 -1.23 4.97 2.28
N LEU A 135 -1.62 3.72 2.03
CA LEU A 135 -1.99 2.77 3.08
C LEU A 135 -0.79 2.40 3.94
N GLN A 136 0.39 2.18 3.35
CA GLN A 136 1.60 1.92 4.12
C GLN A 136 1.94 3.11 5.04
N LEU A 137 1.87 4.33 4.53
CA LEU A 137 2.09 5.55 5.31
C LEU A 137 1.07 5.69 6.44
N ALA A 138 -0.22 5.45 6.16
CA ALA A 138 -1.27 5.44 7.17
C ALA A 138 -0.98 4.41 8.28
N MET A 139 -0.54 3.20 7.90
CA MET A 139 -0.19 2.14 8.85
C MET A 139 1.03 2.50 9.71
N ILE A 140 2.06 3.14 9.13
CA ILE A 140 3.20 3.67 9.88
C ILE A 140 2.71 4.68 10.93
N GLY A 141 1.78 5.56 10.57
CA GLY A 141 1.16 6.50 11.49
C GLY A 141 0.41 5.81 12.62
N LEU A 142 -0.38 4.77 12.32
CA LEU A 142 -1.07 3.98 13.35
C LEU A 142 -0.11 3.26 14.29
N ILE A 143 1.00 2.72 13.80
CA ILE A 143 2.04 2.08 14.63
C ILE A 143 2.67 3.12 15.58
N LYS A 144 3.02 4.30 15.05
CA LYS A 144 3.56 5.42 15.85
C LYS A 144 2.57 5.88 16.93
N ALA A 145 1.29 5.97 16.58
CA ALA A 145 0.22 6.30 17.53
C ALA A 145 0.07 5.22 18.60
N ALA A 146 -0.02 3.95 18.22
CA ALA A 146 -0.21 2.83 19.14
C ALA A 146 0.90 2.72 20.18
N ARG A 147 2.15 3.02 19.80
CA ARG A 147 3.29 3.03 20.73
C ARG A 147 3.22 4.12 21.80
N ARG A 148 2.47 5.20 21.56
CA ARG A 148 2.34 6.36 22.47
C ARG A 148 0.93 6.48 23.07
N TYR A 149 0.05 5.53 22.78
CA TYR A 149 -1.34 5.61 23.16
C TYR A 149 -1.53 5.28 24.63
N ASP A 150 -2.37 6.08 25.28
CA ASP A 150 -2.76 5.93 26.68
C ASP A 150 -4.28 5.70 26.72
N PRO A 151 -4.74 4.49 27.10
CA PRO A 151 -6.16 4.16 27.14
C PRO A 151 -7.01 5.04 28.07
N SER A 152 -6.39 5.70 29.07
CA SER A 152 -7.10 6.56 30.01
C SER A 152 -7.63 7.85 29.37
N ARG A 153 -7.08 8.25 28.21
CA ARG A 153 -7.40 9.52 27.53
C ARG A 153 -8.56 9.43 26.55
N GLY A 154 -9.13 8.24 26.34
CA GLY A 154 -10.24 8.00 25.42
C GLY A 154 -9.87 7.08 24.26
N PRO A 155 -10.74 6.95 23.24
CA PRO A 155 -10.63 5.91 22.21
C PRO A 155 -9.47 6.11 21.24
N PHE A 156 -8.88 5.00 20.78
CA PHE A 156 -7.73 5.03 19.86
C PHE A 156 -8.04 5.61 18.48
N ARG A 157 -9.23 5.37 17.92
CA ARG A 157 -9.56 5.73 16.52
C ARG A 157 -9.36 7.22 16.19
N PRO A 158 -9.94 8.20 16.93
CA PRO A 158 -9.69 9.62 16.69
C PRO A 158 -8.21 10.00 16.85
N TYR A 159 -7.54 9.45 17.85
CA TYR A 159 -6.11 9.68 18.10
C TYR A 159 -5.25 9.17 16.93
N GLY A 160 -5.39 7.90 16.55
CA GLY A 160 -4.66 7.28 15.45
C GLY A 160 -4.92 7.95 14.10
N ARG A 161 -6.13 8.46 13.86
CA ARG A 161 -6.45 9.22 12.63
C ARG A 161 -5.55 10.44 12.47
N THR A 162 -5.27 11.19 13.54
CA THR A 162 -4.41 12.39 13.45
C THR A 162 -2.99 12.03 13.01
N TYR A 163 -2.43 10.94 13.55
CA TYR A 163 -1.11 10.44 13.18
C TYR A 163 -1.07 9.90 11.74
N ALA A 164 -2.04 9.08 11.35
CA ALA A 164 -2.11 8.54 10.00
C ALA A 164 -2.24 9.64 8.94
N ASN A 165 -3.10 10.64 9.18
CA ASN A 165 -3.19 11.82 8.31
C ASN A 165 -1.88 12.59 8.27
N GLY A 166 -1.20 12.76 9.41
CA GLY A 166 0.06 13.47 9.50
C GLY A 166 1.17 12.81 8.68
N GLU A 167 1.33 11.49 8.78
CA GLU A 167 2.34 10.75 8.02
C GLU A 167 2.13 10.85 6.50
N ILE A 168 0.88 10.68 6.04
CA ILE A 168 0.54 10.88 4.62
C ILE A 168 0.83 12.32 4.21
N THR A 169 0.39 13.30 5.00
CA THR A 169 0.57 14.72 4.65
C THR A 169 2.05 15.12 4.60
N HIS A 170 2.88 14.60 5.50
CA HIS A 170 4.33 14.79 5.47
C HIS A 170 4.92 14.19 4.19
N PHE A 171 4.58 12.94 3.86
CA PHE A 171 5.03 12.32 2.62
C PHE A 171 4.64 13.13 1.39
N LEU A 172 3.39 13.57 1.29
CA LEU A 172 2.90 14.36 0.15
C LEU A 172 3.58 15.73 0.06
N ARG A 173 3.93 16.35 1.19
CA ARG A 173 4.67 17.61 1.22
C ARG A 173 6.09 17.45 0.68
N ASP A 174 6.73 16.32 1.00
CA ASP A 174 8.13 16.05 0.67
C ASP A 174 8.28 15.46 -0.74
N ASN A 175 7.27 14.73 -1.23
CA ASN A 175 7.30 13.99 -2.50
C ASN A 175 6.29 14.51 -3.54
N GLY A 176 5.69 15.68 -3.33
CA GLY A 176 4.70 16.26 -4.24
C GLY A 176 5.24 16.68 -5.61
N PHE A 177 6.56 16.67 -5.83
CA PHE A 177 7.23 17.06 -7.06
C PHE A 177 8.09 15.91 -7.60
N LEU A 178 8.04 15.66 -8.91
CA LEU A 178 8.81 14.59 -9.57
C LEU A 178 10.33 14.87 -9.51
N LEU A 179 10.70 16.15 -9.51
CA LEU A 179 12.06 16.63 -9.32
C LEU A 179 12.09 17.47 -8.04
N LYS A 180 13.16 17.36 -7.25
CA LYS A 180 13.31 18.15 -6.02
C LYS A 180 13.50 19.63 -6.38
N VAL A 181 12.39 20.37 -6.44
CA VAL A 181 12.40 21.81 -6.69
C VAL A 181 12.93 22.53 -5.44
N PRO A 182 13.88 23.48 -5.57
CA PRO A 182 14.34 24.30 -4.46
C PRO A 182 13.17 24.96 -3.69
N PRO A 183 13.19 25.01 -2.35
CA PRO A 183 12.11 25.60 -1.56
C PRO A 183 11.81 27.06 -1.93
N THR A 184 12.83 27.84 -2.25
CA THR A 184 12.71 29.24 -2.72
C THR A 184 11.82 29.35 -3.97
N TRP A 185 11.99 28.44 -4.93
CA TRP A 185 11.22 28.46 -6.17
C TRP A 185 9.75 28.12 -5.91
N ARG A 186 9.47 27.20 -4.98
CA ARG A 186 8.09 26.87 -4.58
C ARG A 186 7.38 28.05 -3.91
N GLU A 187 8.08 28.80 -3.07
CA GLU A 187 7.54 30.00 -2.42
C GLU A 187 7.23 31.10 -3.44
N ILE A 188 8.15 31.34 -4.37
CA ILE A 188 7.97 32.28 -5.49
C ILE A 188 6.76 31.88 -6.33
N HIS A 189 6.68 30.61 -6.75
CA HIS A 189 5.55 30.09 -7.52
C HIS A 189 4.22 30.27 -6.78
N ALA A 190 4.15 29.89 -5.50
CA ALA A 190 2.95 30.04 -4.68
C ALA A 190 2.55 31.50 -4.43
N ARG A 191 3.51 32.44 -4.39
CA ARG A 191 3.25 33.88 -4.27
C ARG A 191 2.75 34.45 -5.60
N GLY A 192 3.40 34.11 -6.71
CA GLY A 192 2.97 34.54 -8.05
C GLY A 192 1.58 34.02 -8.41
N GLN A 193 1.29 32.75 -8.12
CA GLN A 193 -0.04 32.18 -8.35
C GLN A 193 -1.14 32.90 -7.56
N ARG A 194 -0.84 33.32 -6.32
CA ARG A 194 -1.78 34.12 -5.51
C ARG A 194 -2.07 35.48 -6.16
N LEU A 195 -1.03 36.19 -6.61
CA LEU A 195 -1.18 37.49 -7.27
C LEU A 195 -1.99 37.37 -8.57
N LEU A 196 -1.70 36.35 -9.40
CA LEU A 196 -2.46 36.07 -10.62
C LEU A 196 -3.93 35.75 -10.31
N THR A 197 -4.20 34.95 -9.28
CA THR A 197 -5.57 34.63 -8.83
C THR A 197 -6.33 35.86 -8.35
N SER A 198 -5.62 36.85 -7.79
CA SER A 198 -6.19 38.14 -7.39
C SER A 198 -6.41 39.11 -8.57
N GLY A 199 -6.15 38.70 -9.82
CA GLY A 199 -6.37 39.51 -11.02
C GLY A 199 -5.21 40.41 -11.42
N ILE A 200 -4.04 40.29 -10.78
CA ILE A 200 -2.84 41.05 -11.15
C ILE A 200 -2.28 40.47 -12.45
N GLY A 201 -1.95 41.35 -13.40
CA GLY A 201 -1.36 40.95 -14.68
C GLY A 201 0.04 40.35 -14.52
N VAL A 202 0.45 39.51 -15.48
CA VAL A 202 1.75 38.80 -15.41
C VAL A 202 2.93 39.78 -15.27
N GLY A 203 2.91 40.91 -15.99
CA GLY A 203 4.00 41.91 -15.91
C GLY A 203 4.15 42.53 -14.51
N GLU A 204 3.05 43.02 -13.94
CA GLU A 204 3.05 43.60 -12.60
C GLU A 204 3.38 42.55 -11.51
N MET A 205 2.97 41.30 -11.72
CA MET A 205 3.34 40.19 -10.83
C MET A 205 4.86 39.95 -10.81
N LEU A 206 5.52 39.98 -11.98
CA LEU A 206 6.98 39.81 -12.09
C LEU A 206 7.74 40.94 -11.37
N GLU A 207 7.29 42.19 -11.54
CA GLU A 207 7.89 43.35 -10.86
C GLU A 207 7.73 43.28 -9.33
N ARG A 208 6.54 42.91 -8.84
CA ARG A 208 6.28 42.77 -7.40
C ARG A 208 7.09 41.66 -6.73
N ILE A 209 7.45 40.62 -7.47
CA ILE A 209 8.27 39.51 -6.98
C ILE A 209 9.76 39.80 -7.19
N GLY A 210 10.12 40.59 -8.21
CA GLY A 210 11.51 40.95 -8.54
C GLY A 210 12.24 39.86 -9.33
N ILE A 211 11.57 39.17 -10.25
CA ILE A 211 12.14 38.10 -11.09
C ILE A 211 11.94 38.36 -12.58
N SER A 212 12.82 37.82 -13.43
CA SER A 212 12.66 37.91 -14.88
C SER A 212 11.55 36.99 -15.40
N ARG A 213 11.07 37.26 -16.62
CA ARG A 213 10.07 36.43 -17.29
C ARG A 213 10.62 35.02 -17.55
N GLU A 214 11.87 34.91 -17.96
CA GLU A 214 12.55 33.65 -18.25
C GLU A 214 12.65 32.81 -16.97
N GLN A 215 13.05 33.42 -15.87
CA GLN A 215 13.14 32.75 -14.57
C GLN A 215 11.76 32.30 -14.07
N TRP A 216 10.70 33.08 -14.31
CA TRP A 216 9.34 32.67 -13.98
C TRP A 216 8.89 31.45 -14.79
N ILE A 217 9.23 31.38 -16.10
CA ILE A 217 8.92 30.22 -16.94
C ILE A 217 9.61 28.97 -16.38
N GLU A 218 10.91 29.05 -16.06
CA GLU A 218 11.65 27.93 -15.46
C GLU A 218 11.03 27.46 -14.13
N ILE A 219 10.63 28.40 -13.28
CA ILE A 219 9.99 28.11 -11.99
C ILE A 219 8.64 27.42 -12.21
N VAL A 220 7.83 27.91 -13.14
CA VAL A 220 6.52 27.31 -13.48
C VAL A 220 6.71 25.92 -14.05
N ASP A 221 7.61 25.73 -15.01
CA ASP A 221 7.91 24.43 -15.61
C ASP A 221 8.35 23.44 -14.52
N ALA A 222 9.32 23.82 -13.68
CA ALA A 222 9.79 22.98 -12.59
C ALA A 222 8.68 22.65 -11.57
N CYS A 223 7.79 23.59 -11.26
CA CYS A 223 6.68 23.37 -10.33
C CYS A 223 5.47 22.64 -10.95
N SER A 224 5.37 22.59 -12.29
CA SER A 224 4.26 21.97 -13.02
C SER A 224 4.39 20.45 -13.12
N VAL A 225 5.63 19.92 -13.04
CA VAL A 225 5.91 18.48 -13.10
C VAL A 225 5.44 17.78 -11.82
N ARG A 226 4.17 17.37 -11.82
CA ARG A 226 3.62 16.46 -10.81
C ARG A 226 3.93 15.01 -11.17
N VAL A 227 4.26 14.21 -10.17
CA VAL A 227 4.44 12.76 -10.31
C VAL A 227 3.14 12.17 -10.86
N VAL A 228 3.06 11.80 -12.13
CA VAL A 228 2.06 10.83 -12.58
C VAL A 228 2.66 9.47 -12.28
N ALA A 229 1.99 8.64 -11.48
CA ALA A 229 2.50 7.35 -11.07
C ALA A 229 3.05 6.58 -12.28
N PHE A 230 4.32 6.17 -12.24
CA PHE A 230 4.84 5.22 -13.20
C PHE A 230 4.22 3.86 -12.89
N PRO A 231 3.50 3.23 -13.83
CA PRO A 231 3.19 1.82 -13.68
C PRO A 231 4.51 1.05 -13.69
N ILE A 232 4.74 0.25 -12.64
CA ILE A 232 5.81 -0.75 -12.64
C ILE A 232 5.14 -2.01 -13.16
N ASP A 233 5.39 -2.33 -14.44
CA ASP A 233 4.96 -3.58 -15.09
C ASP A 233 5.70 -4.81 -14.52
#